data_AF-A0A2V7TPZ9-F1
#
_entry.id   AF-A0A2V7TPZ9-F1
#
_cell.length_a   1.000
_cell.length_b   1.000
_cell.length_c   1.000
_cell.angle_alpha   90.00
_cell.angle_beta   90.00
_cell.angle_gamma   90.00
#
_symmetry.space_group_name_H-M   'P 1'
#
loop_
_entity.id
_entity.type
_entity.pdbx_description
1 polymer ?
#
loop_
_entity_poly.entity_id
_entity_poly.type
_entity_poly.pdbx_seq_one_letter_code
_entity_poly.pdbx_strand_id
1 'polypeptide(L)'
;MPFAYYDRLSRRDKELYDRSDRIRRIDLSRAEGLRPIVEVLRQGLARDDRKVVEAAAARLVLGITSILGAEAVEVGVLAVRPSLRAAELHGLYTRDEKRARIR
;
A
#
# COMPACT_ATOMS: atom_id res chain seq x y z
N MET A 1 -5.33 12.65 -16.06
CA MET A 1 -4.17 13.53 -16.28
C MET A 1 -2.95 12.84 -15.69
N PRO A 2 -1.85 12.69 -16.45
CA PRO A 2 -0.62 12.11 -15.90
C PRO A 2 -0.11 12.98 -14.74
N PHE A 3 0.54 12.36 -13.77
CA PHE A 3 1.16 13.09 -12.66
C PHE A 3 2.23 14.06 -13.19
N ALA A 4 2.44 15.19 -12.51
CA ALA A 4 3.40 16.22 -12.92
C ALA A 4 4.87 15.72 -13.08
N TYR A 5 5.21 14.55 -12.54
CA TYR A 5 6.54 13.96 -12.75
C TYR A 5 6.67 13.18 -14.06
N TYR A 6 5.57 12.84 -14.73
CA TYR A 6 5.58 12.04 -15.95
C TYR A 6 6.45 12.67 -17.05
N ASP A 7 6.37 13.99 -17.22
CA ASP A 7 7.14 14.69 -18.26
C ASP A 7 8.65 14.60 -18.05
N ARG A 8 9.08 14.41 -16.80
CA ARG A 8 10.48 14.25 -16.39
C ARG A 8 11.01 12.82 -16.55
N LEU A 9 10.16 11.85 -16.89
CA LEU A 9 10.57 10.46 -17.06
C LEU A 9 11.34 10.25 -18.37
N SER A 10 12.29 9.32 -18.35
CA SER A 10 12.94 8.83 -19.58
C SER A 10 11.90 8.16 -20.49
N ARG A 11 12.19 8.02 -21.78
CA ARG A 11 11.28 7.32 -22.71
C ARG A 11 10.92 5.91 -22.21
N ARG A 12 11.91 5.17 -21.74
CA ARG A 12 11.72 3.82 -21.19
C ARG A 12 10.80 3.81 -19.97
N ASP A 13 10.94 4.80 -19.09
CA ASP A 13 10.10 4.91 -17.89
C ASP A 13 8.68 5.38 -18.22
N LYS A 14 8.50 6.23 -19.24
CA LYS A 14 7.17 6.58 -19.78
C LYS A 14 6.47 5.35 -20.34
N GLU A 15 7.17 4.53 -21.13
CA GLU A 15 6.61 3.27 -21.65
C GLU A 15 6.21 2.30 -20.52
N LEU A 16 6.99 2.24 -19.43
CA LEU A 16 6.62 1.45 -18.25
C LEU A 16 5.40 2.05 -17.51
N TYR A 17 5.37 3.37 -17.33
CA TYR A 17 4.24 4.07 -16.73
C TYR A 17 2.96 3.83 -17.52
N ASP A 18 2.99 4.01 -18.85
CA ASP A 18 1.82 3.83 -19.71
C ASP A 18 1.30 2.39 -19.68
N ARG A 19 2.21 1.40 -19.66
CA ARG A 19 1.81 -0.01 -19.46
C ARG A 19 1.12 -0.21 -18.13
N SER A 20 1.60 0.43 -17.07
CA SER A 20 1.00 0.35 -15.73
C SER A 20 -0.35 1.07 -15.67
N ASP A 21 -0.49 2.26 -16.25
CA ASP A 21 -1.75 3.03 -16.27
C ASP A 21 -2.87 2.31 -17.05
N ARG A 22 -2.51 1.51 -18.06
CA ARG A 22 -3.48 0.66 -18.78
C ARG A 22 -4.09 -0.43 -17.89
N ILE A 23 -3.43 -0.82 -16.80
CA ILE A 23 -3.98 -1.80 -15.85
C ILE A 23 -5.02 -1.09 -14.99
N ARG A 24 -6.30 -1.22 -15.39
CA ARG A 24 -7.43 -0.61 -14.66
C ARG A 24 -7.89 -1.40 -13.45
N ARG A 25 -7.56 -2.69 -13.40
CA ARG A 25 -8.01 -3.62 -12.37
C ARG A 25 -7.01 -4.77 -12.24
N ILE A 26 -6.81 -5.23 -11.02
CA ILE A 26 -6.08 -6.45 -10.69
C ILE A 26 -7.06 -7.36 -9.96
N ASP A 27 -7.31 -8.54 -10.51
CA ASP A 27 -8.21 -9.51 -9.88
C ASP A 27 -7.49 -10.25 -8.75
N LEU A 28 -8.08 -10.21 -7.56
CA LEU A 28 -7.65 -10.99 -6.42
C LEU A 28 -8.45 -12.29 -6.40
N SER A 29 -7.88 -13.35 -6.96
CA SER A 29 -8.52 -14.66 -6.90
C SER A 29 -8.72 -15.10 -5.43
N ARG A 30 -9.88 -15.67 -5.11
CA ARG A 30 -10.21 -16.17 -3.75
C ARG A 30 -10.18 -15.08 -2.67
N ALA A 31 -10.49 -13.83 -3.03
CA ALA A 31 -10.54 -12.70 -2.10
C ALA A 31 -11.57 -12.88 -0.97
N GLU A 32 -12.52 -13.81 -1.10
CA GLU A 32 -13.49 -14.18 -0.08
C GLU A 32 -12.81 -14.56 1.25
N GLY A 33 -11.64 -15.23 1.18
CA GLY A 33 -10.85 -15.60 2.35
C GLY A 33 -10.28 -14.39 3.12
N LEU A 34 -10.22 -13.21 2.50
CA LEU A 34 -9.75 -11.98 3.13
C LEU A 34 -10.86 -11.20 3.85
N ARG A 35 -12.14 -11.48 3.54
CA ARG A 35 -13.28 -10.72 4.09
C ARG A 35 -13.35 -10.73 5.62
N PRO A 36 -13.08 -11.85 6.33
CA PRO A 36 -13.05 -11.83 7.80
C PRO A 36 -11.99 -10.88 8.37
N ILE A 37 -10.83 -10.77 7.72
CA ILE A 37 -9.74 -9.89 8.15
C ILE A 37 -10.14 -8.42 7.98
N VAL A 38 -10.83 -8.10 6.88
CA VAL A 38 -11.39 -6.76 6.63
C VAL A 38 -12.37 -6.35 7.74
N GLU A 39 -13.19 -7.28 8.21
CA GLU A 39 -14.12 -7.01 9.31
C GLU A 39 -13.40 -6.78 10.64
N VAL A 40 -12.35 -7.55 10.94
CA VAL A 40 -11.49 -7.30 12.11
C VAL A 40 -10.84 -5.92 12.02
N LEU A 41 -10.33 -5.54 10.85
CA LEU A 41 -9.71 -4.23 10.63
C LEU A 41 -10.73 -3.10 10.85
N ARG A 42 -11.95 -3.22 10.31
CA ARG A 42 -13.05 -2.27 10.51
C ARG A 42 -13.36 -2.09 12.00
N GLN A 43 -13.43 -3.20 12.73
CA GLN A 43 -13.70 -3.22 14.16
C GLN A 43 -12.58 -2.63 15.01
N GLY A 44 -11.32 -2.88 14.65
CA GLY A 44 -10.15 -2.29 15.31
C GLY A 44 -10.11 -0.79 15.11
N LEU A 45 -10.33 -0.31 13.88
CA LEU A 45 -10.40 1.11 13.54
C LEU A 45 -11.51 1.83 14.33
N ALA A 46 -12.70 1.23 14.41
CA ALA A 46 -13.82 1.82 15.14
C ALA A 46 -13.57 1.97 16.65
N ARG A 47 -12.63 1.21 17.21
CA ARG A 47 -12.25 1.22 18.63
C ARG A 47 -10.93 1.94 18.90
N ASP A 48 -10.31 2.49 17.87
CA ASP A 48 -8.95 3.06 17.93
C ASP A 48 -7.90 2.09 18.53
N ASP A 49 -8.06 0.78 18.28
CA ASP A 49 -7.15 -0.24 18.77
C ASP A 49 -5.98 -0.44 17.79
N ARG A 50 -4.91 0.35 17.99
CA ARG A 50 -3.72 0.31 17.13
C ARG A 50 -3.15 -1.10 16.95
N LYS A 51 -3.15 -1.93 18.00
CA LYS A 51 -2.55 -3.28 17.95
C LYS A 51 -3.38 -4.20 17.05
N VAL A 52 -4.69 -4.18 17.20
CA VAL A 52 -5.60 -4.95 16.35
C VAL A 52 -5.52 -4.48 14.90
N VAL A 53 -5.49 -3.16 14.68
CA VAL A 53 -5.38 -2.58 13.34
C VAL A 53 -4.08 -2.99 12.66
N GLU A 54 -2.93 -2.91 13.35
CA GLU A 54 -1.63 -3.31 12.80
C GLU A 54 -1.58 -4.80 12.45
N ALA A 55 -2.02 -5.66 13.37
CA ALA A 55 -2.05 -7.10 13.13
C ALA A 55 -2.98 -7.49 11.97
N ALA A 56 -4.18 -6.91 11.92
CA ALA A 56 -5.14 -7.16 10.84
C ALA A 56 -4.64 -6.63 9.49
N ALA A 57 -4.04 -5.44 9.46
CA ALA A 57 -3.45 -4.86 8.25
C ALA A 57 -2.29 -5.72 7.72
N ALA A 58 -1.37 -6.15 8.60
CA ALA A 58 -0.28 -7.04 8.23
C ALA A 58 -0.79 -8.37 7.65
N ARG A 59 -1.81 -8.98 8.30
CA ARG A 59 -2.43 -10.22 7.82
C ARG A 59 -3.12 -10.04 6.47
N LEU A 60 -3.83 -8.92 6.28
CA LEU A 60 -4.52 -8.59 5.04
C LEU A 60 -3.53 -8.41 3.89
N VAL A 61 -2.47 -7.63 4.12
CA VAL A 61 -1.44 -7.38 3.12
C VAL A 61 -0.71 -8.66 2.74
N LEU A 62 -0.33 -9.50 3.72
CA LEU A 62 0.27 -10.81 3.44
C LEU A 62 -0.65 -11.69 2.59
N GLY A 63 -1.96 -11.69 2.85
CA GLY A 63 -2.94 -12.41 2.04
C GLY A 63 -3.01 -11.91 0.61
N ILE A 64 -3.04 -10.58 0.42
CA ILE A 64 -3.05 -9.94 -0.89
C ILE A 64 -1.77 -10.26 -1.67
N THR A 65 -0.58 -10.06 -1.08
CA THR A 65 0.69 -10.32 -1.77
C THR A 65 0.84 -11.80 -2.12
N SER A 66 0.40 -12.71 -1.24
CA SER A 66 0.40 -14.14 -1.51
C SER A 66 -0.50 -14.51 -2.70
N ILE A 67 -1.71 -13.94 -2.79
CA ILE A 67 -2.62 -14.17 -3.93
C ILE A 67 -2.03 -13.65 -5.24
N LEU A 68 -1.34 -12.50 -5.18
CA LEU A 68 -0.72 -11.88 -6.34
C LEU A 68 0.62 -12.52 -6.74
N GLY A 69 1.16 -13.44 -5.94
CA GLY A 69 2.52 -13.95 -6.13
C GLY A 69 3.60 -12.87 -5.98
N ALA A 70 3.29 -11.79 -5.24
CA ALA A 70 4.19 -10.69 -4.97
C ALA A 70 5.01 -10.95 -3.69
N GLU A 71 6.14 -10.27 -3.57
CA GLU A 71 6.96 -10.29 -2.36
C GLU A 71 6.15 -9.80 -1.14
N ALA A 72 6.38 -10.43 0.01
CA ALA A 72 5.76 -10.00 1.26
C ALA A 72 6.35 -8.66 1.70
N VAL A 73 5.53 -7.80 2.31
CA VAL A 73 5.95 -6.50 2.82
C VAL A 73 5.68 -6.38 4.31
N GLU A 74 6.54 -5.64 5.01
CA GLU A 74 6.31 -5.25 6.39
C GLU A 74 5.29 -4.11 6.45
N VAL A 75 4.38 -4.18 7.43
CA VAL A 75 3.33 -3.18 7.65
C VAL A 75 3.45 -2.66 9.08
N GLY A 76 3.45 -1.33 9.22
CA GLY A 76 3.36 -0.64 10.50
C GLY A 76 2.24 0.38 10.49
N VAL A 77 1.53 0.52 11.61
CA VAL A 77 0.42 1.46 11.77
C VAL A 77 0.83 2.57 12.73
N LEU A 78 0.85 3.78 12.19
CA LEU A 78 1.23 4.99 12.91
C LEU A 78 -0.02 5.71 13.40
N ALA A 79 0.02 6.20 14.64
CA ALA A 79 -1.08 6.99 15.21
C ALA A 79 -1.24 8.35 14.53
N VAL A 80 -0.18 8.86 13.90
CA VAL A 80 -0.16 10.15 13.21
C VAL A 80 0.23 9.93 11.75
N ARG A 81 -0.51 10.58 10.85
CA ARG A 81 -0.18 10.57 9.42
C ARG A 81 1.21 11.19 9.22
N PRO A 82 2.16 10.47 8.60
CA PRO A 82 3.44 11.05 8.23
C PRO A 82 3.25 12.25 7.30
N SER A 83 3.94 13.35 7.59
CA SER A 83 4.02 14.48 6.67
C SER A 83 5.36 14.44 5.94
N LEU A 84 5.34 14.52 4.62
CA LEU A 84 6.55 14.69 3.81
C LEU A 84 6.34 15.91 2.91
N ARG A 85 7.16 16.95 3.10
CA ARG A 85 7.01 18.25 2.40
C ARG A 85 7.01 18.13 0.88
N ALA A 86 7.55 17.05 0.33
CA ALA A 86 7.70 16.82 -1.10
C ALA A 86 6.63 15.89 -1.70
N ALA A 87 5.70 15.33 -0.91
CA ALA A 87 4.66 14.44 -1.42
C ALA A 87 3.45 14.36 -0.48
N GLU A 88 2.25 14.38 -1.06
CA GLU A 88 1.06 13.85 -0.38
C GLU A 88 1.19 12.32 -0.30
N LEU A 89 1.70 11.85 0.83
CA LEU A 89 1.76 10.42 1.07
C LEU A 89 0.39 9.91 1.50
N HIS A 90 -0.17 9.00 0.71
CA HIS A 90 -1.26 8.12 1.14
C HIS A 90 -0.79 7.04 2.14
N GLY A 91 0.53 6.97 2.39
CA GLY A 91 1.21 6.08 3.33
C GLY A 91 2.73 6.22 3.18
N LEU A 92 3.50 5.74 4.16
CA LEU A 92 4.96 5.72 4.08
C LEU A 92 5.42 4.44 3.39
N TYR A 93 5.82 4.53 2.12
CA TYR A 93 6.34 3.41 1.35
C TYR A 93 7.86 3.48 1.27
N THR A 94 8.54 2.39 1.63
CA THR A 94 9.99 2.25 1.50
C THR A 94 10.28 1.04 0.62
N ARG A 95 10.82 1.28 -0.57
CA ARG A 95 11.27 0.20 -1.48
C ARG A 95 12.71 -0.24 -1.17
N ASP A 96 13.53 0.64 -0.60
CA ASP A 96 14.92 0.37 -0.23
C ASP A 96 15.05 -0.02 1.26
N GLU A 97 16.14 -0.69 1.62
CA GLU A 97 16.53 -1.01 3.02
C GLU A 97 16.59 0.24 3.94
N LYS A 98 16.64 1.44 3.34
CA LYS A 98 16.60 2.70 4.08
C LYS A 98 15.17 3.04 4.47
N ARG A 99 14.82 2.73 5.72
CA ARG A 99 13.59 3.22 6.36
C ARG A 99 13.51 4.75 6.22
N ALA A 100 12.48 5.23 5.55
CA ALA A 100 12.17 6.65 5.49
C ALA A 100 11.93 7.16 6.92
N ARG A 101 12.65 8.21 7.31
CA ARG A 101 12.50 8.81 8.63
C ARG A 101 11.26 9.69 8.64
N ILE A 102 10.33 9.38 9.53
CA ILE A 102 9.25 10.28 9.89
C ILE A 102 9.88 11.34 10.79
N ARG A 103 9.78 12.62 10.40
CA ARG A 103 10.11 13.75 11.27
C ARG A 103 8.83 14.31 11.85
#